data_AF-A0A0H3G8W0-F1
#
_entry.id   AF-A0A0H3G8W0-F1
#
_cell.length_a   1.000
_cell.length_b   1.000
_cell.length_c   1.000
_cell.angle_alpha   90.00
_cell.angle_beta   90.00
_cell.angle_gamma   90.00
#
_symmetry.space_group_name_H-M   'P 1'
#
loop_
_entity.id
_entity.type
_entity.pdbx_description
1 polymer ?
#
loop_
_entity_poly.entity_id
_entity_poly.type
_entity_poly.pdbx_seq_one_letter_code
_entity_poly.pdbx_strand_id
1 'polypeptide(L)'
;MTQTSISKIDEIRTWIRNERKRINWTAAKLADEAKQVAARHGVKLNLQQQSISLFENGKIKSIPLWLNYVKAALLEQAKLTDFVVSKPSFTKEEEPKFSTDTISEDDNKKIIYKEILPSEDKLKNLFLSLLVPLDVDFSDSWSLKQNIASSLAKKFPVALSHPLLYNE
;
A
#
# COMPACT_ATOMS: atom_id res chain seq x y z
N MET A 1 5.30 22.41 -29.90
CA MET A 1 4.66 21.46 -28.96
C MET A 1 5.52 20.21 -28.92
N THR A 2 6.17 19.92 -27.80
CA THR A 2 7.12 18.81 -27.67
C THR A 2 6.35 17.50 -27.53
N GLN A 3 6.57 16.54 -28.43
CA GLN A 3 5.93 15.21 -28.38
C GLN A 3 6.02 14.57 -26.98
N THR A 4 7.09 14.88 -26.24
CA THR A 4 7.33 14.45 -24.87
C THR A 4 6.25 14.86 -23.86
N SER A 5 5.60 16.02 -24.03
CA SER A 5 4.56 16.46 -23.08
C SER A 5 3.23 15.75 -23.31
N ILE A 6 2.94 15.39 -24.55
CA ILE A 6 1.73 14.64 -24.93
C ILE A 6 1.83 13.22 -24.37
N SER A 7 2.97 12.55 -24.54
CA SER A 7 3.21 11.21 -23.97
C SER A 7 3.04 11.18 -22.45
N LYS A 8 3.58 12.17 -21.73
CA LYS A 8 3.43 12.27 -20.26
C LYS A 8 1.97 12.42 -19.82
N ILE A 9 1.15 13.16 -20.57
CA ILE A 9 -0.27 13.33 -20.24
C ILE A 9 -1.03 12.02 -20.46
N ASP A 10 -0.71 11.29 -21.53
CA ASP A 10 -1.32 10.00 -21.83
C ASP A 10 -0.92 8.93 -20.80
N GLU A 11 0.33 8.92 -20.34
CA GLU A 11 0.80 8.10 -19.22
C GLU A 11 -0.01 8.37 -17.94
N ILE A 12 -0.17 9.65 -17.56
CA ILE A 12 -0.94 9.99 -16.36
C ILE A 12 -2.42 9.60 -16.53
N ARG A 13 -2.98 9.79 -17.72
CA ARG A 13 -4.37 9.43 -18.03
C ARG A 13 -4.61 7.94 -17.87
N THR A 14 -3.76 7.12 -18.46
CA THR A 14 -3.86 5.65 -18.39
C THR A 14 -3.68 5.18 -16.95
N TRP A 15 -2.72 5.76 -16.22
CA TRP A 15 -2.49 5.46 -14.81
C TRP A 15 -3.73 5.76 -13.95
N ILE A 16 -4.31 6.96 -14.01
CA ILE A 16 -5.51 7.31 -13.22
C ILE A 16 -6.67 6.35 -13.49
N ARG A 17 -6.89 6.03 -14.78
CA ARG A 17 -7.97 5.13 -15.18
C ARG A 17 -7.76 3.71 -14.65
N ASN A 18 -6.53 3.21 -14.69
CA ASN A 18 -6.19 1.88 -14.19
C ASN A 18 -6.30 1.82 -12.66
N GLU A 19 -5.80 2.83 -11.97
CA GLU A 19 -5.85 2.91 -10.51
C GLU A 19 -7.29 2.97 -10.00
N ARG A 20 -8.10 3.81 -10.64
CA ARG A 20 -9.54 3.92 -10.34
C ARG A 20 -10.25 2.58 -10.53
N LYS A 21 -9.93 1.84 -11.60
CA LYS A 21 -10.48 0.49 -11.84
C LYS A 21 -10.01 -0.51 -10.79
N ARG A 22 -8.73 -0.46 -10.39
CA ARG A 22 -8.18 -1.36 -9.36
C ARG A 22 -8.94 -1.22 -8.04
N ILE A 23 -9.30 0.00 -7.66
CA ILE A 23 -9.98 0.31 -6.40
C ILE A 23 -11.53 0.36 -6.57
N ASN A 24 -12.06 -0.05 -7.74
CA ASN A 24 -13.49 -0.05 -8.07
C ASN A 24 -14.20 1.30 -7.80
N TRP A 25 -13.51 2.41 -8.07
CA TRP A 25 -14.09 3.74 -7.91
C TRP A 25 -14.78 4.22 -9.17
N THR A 26 -15.90 4.91 -9.00
CA THR A 26 -16.53 5.67 -10.09
C THR A 26 -15.79 6.99 -10.29
N ALA A 27 -15.89 7.59 -11.47
CA ALA A 27 -15.31 8.91 -11.71
C ALA A 27 -15.92 9.99 -10.80
N ALA A 28 -17.18 9.82 -10.36
CA ALA A 28 -17.81 10.70 -9.39
C ALA A 28 -17.14 10.59 -8.02
N LYS A 29 -16.95 9.35 -7.52
CA LYS A 29 -16.28 9.11 -6.24
C LYS A 29 -14.86 9.68 -6.23
N LEU A 30 -14.09 9.47 -7.32
CA LEU A 30 -12.76 10.04 -7.44
C LEU A 30 -12.75 11.58 -7.38
N ALA A 31 -13.77 12.24 -7.95
CA ALA A 31 -13.90 13.69 -7.87
C ALA A 31 -14.12 14.14 -6.43
N ASP A 32 -14.99 13.46 -5.70
CA ASP A 32 -15.34 13.82 -4.32
C ASP A 32 -14.18 13.56 -3.36
N GLU A 33 -13.45 12.45 -3.50
CA GLU A 33 -12.23 12.21 -2.71
C GLU A 33 -11.16 13.27 -2.98
N ALA A 34 -10.96 13.65 -4.24
CA ALA A 34 -10.01 14.71 -4.58
C ALA A 34 -10.43 16.08 -4.00
N LYS A 35 -11.73 16.38 -3.91
CA LYS A 35 -12.22 17.57 -3.20
C LYS A 35 -11.90 17.51 -1.72
N GLN A 36 -12.10 16.37 -1.09
CA GLN A 36 -11.81 16.18 0.34
C GLN A 36 -10.32 16.40 0.62
N VAL A 37 -9.44 15.80 -0.20
CA VAL A 37 -7.99 16.00 -0.08
C VAL A 37 -7.62 17.45 -0.30
N ALA A 38 -8.15 18.12 -1.33
CA ALA A 38 -7.92 19.54 -1.56
C ALA A 38 -8.37 20.40 -0.37
N ALA A 39 -9.52 20.08 0.23
CA ALA A 39 -10.03 20.79 1.40
C ALA A 39 -9.12 20.63 2.63
N ARG A 40 -8.52 19.45 2.84
CA ARG A 40 -7.51 19.24 3.90
C ARG A 40 -6.27 20.12 3.71
N HIS A 41 -5.93 20.42 2.45
CA HIS A 41 -4.86 21.35 2.09
C HIS A 41 -5.32 22.82 2.05
N GLY A 42 -6.53 23.14 2.51
CA GLY A 42 -7.06 24.51 2.54
C GLY A 42 -7.54 25.04 1.18
N VAL A 43 -7.62 24.20 0.15
CA VAL A 43 -8.00 24.58 -1.21
C VAL A 43 -9.42 24.10 -1.52
N LYS A 44 -10.34 25.04 -1.79
CA LYS A 44 -11.68 24.71 -2.28
C LYS A 44 -11.64 24.42 -3.76
N LEU A 45 -11.78 23.14 -4.11
CA LEU A 45 -11.71 22.68 -5.48
C LEU A 45 -13.11 22.31 -5.99
N ASN A 46 -13.53 22.88 -7.11
CA ASN A 46 -14.81 22.54 -7.75
C ASN A 46 -14.59 21.46 -8.83
N LEU A 47 -14.30 20.23 -8.41
CA LEU A 47 -14.10 19.11 -9.34
C LEU A 47 -15.42 18.43 -9.66
N GLN A 48 -15.70 18.18 -10.93
CA GLN A 48 -16.86 17.40 -11.33
C GLN A 48 -16.43 16.08 -11.96
N GLN A 49 -17.31 15.07 -11.87
CA GLN A 49 -17.15 13.80 -12.58
C GLN A 49 -16.85 14.00 -14.08
N GLN A 50 -17.51 14.99 -14.69
CA GLN A 50 -17.34 15.31 -16.11
C GLN A 50 -15.89 15.68 -16.42
N SER A 51 -15.25 16.51 -15.59
CA SER A 51 -13.85 16.92 -15.78
C SER A 51 -12.88 15.73 -15.75
N ILE A 52 -13.10 14.78 -14.84
CA ILE A 52 -12.32 13.55 -14.77
C ILE A 52 -12.56 12.69 -16.02
N SER A 53 -13.81 12.55 -16.43
CA SER A 53 -14.17 11.75 -17.62
C SER A 53 -13.60 12.35 -18.91
N LEU A 54 -13.61 13.67 -19.05
CA LEU A 54 -13.02 14.39 -20.18
C LEU A 54 -11.49 14.22 -20.21
N PHE A 55 -10.85 14.22 -19.04
CA PHE A 55 -9.43 13.94 -18.92
C PHE A 55 -9.10 12.48 -19.31
N GLU A 56 -9.83 11.50 -18.75
CA GLU A 56 -9.70 10.07 -19.02
C GLU A 56 -9.94 9.71 -20.50
N ASN A 57 -10.73 10.51 -21.22
CA ASN A 57 -11.00 10.36 -22.65
C ASN A 57 -10.06 11.19 -23.54
N GLY A 58 -9.09 11.89 -22.96
CA GLY A 58 -8.07 12.65 -23.71
C GLY A 58 -8.55 13.92 -24.39
N LYS A 59 -9.71 14.45 -23.98
CA LYS A 59 -10.17 15.77 -24.47
C LYS A 59 -9.37 16.92 -23.87
N ILE A 60 -8.73 16.70 -22.72
CA ILE A 60 -7.87 17.68 -22.04
C ILE A 60 -6.40 17.40 -22.42
N LYS A 61 -5.77 18.38 -23.07
CA LYS A 61 -4.39 18.29 -23.61
C LYS A 61 -3.32 18.94 -22.72
N SER A 62 -3.71 19.42 -21.54
CA SER A 62 -2.83 20.03 -20.55
C SER A 62 -3.00 19.35 -19.19
N ILE A 63 -2.04 19.51 -18.30
CA ILE A 63 -2.11 18.99 -16.93
C ILE A 63 -2.88 20.01 -16.07
N PRO A 64 -4.10 19.69 -15.61
CA PRO A 64 -4.84 20.60 -14.75
C PRO A 64 -4.29 20.59 -13.32
N LEU A 65 -4.40 21.72 -12.61
CA LEU A 65 -3.94 21.82 -11.22
C LEU A 65 -4.64 20.80 -10.30
N TRP A 66 -5.92 20.51 -10.56
CA TRP A 66 -6.70 19.56 -9.78
C TRP A 66 -6.18 18.12 -9.85
N LEU A 67 -5.36 17.81 -10.85
CA LEU A 67 -4.78 16.48 -11.05
C LEU A 67 -3.84 16.08 -9.91
N ASN A 68 -3.18 17.05 -9.28
CA ASN A 68 -2.30 16.80 -8.14
C ASN A 68 -3.10 16.25 -6.95
N TYR A 69 -4.29 16.78 -6.70
CA TYR A 69 -5.17 16.29 -5.63
C TYR A 69 -5.82 14.96 -5.97
N VAL A 70 -6.09 14.69 -7.25
CA VAL A 70 -6.55 13.37 -7.71
C VAL A 70 -5.47 12.31 -7.50
N LYS A 71 -4.21 12.62 -7.82
CA LYS A 71 -3.06 11.74 -7.54
C LYS A 71 -2.92 11.50 -6.04
N ALA A 72 -3.00 12.55 -5.23
CA ALA A 72 -2.92 12.46 -3.78
C ALA A 72 -4.04 11.56 -3.21
N ALA A 73 -5.29 11.73 -3.66
CA ALA A 73 -6.42 10.90 -3.25
C ALA A 73 -6.21 9.41 -3.58
N LEU A 74 -5.69 9.10 -4.76
CA LEU A 74 -5.36 7.73 -5.16
C LEU A 74 -4.22 7.13 -4.31
N LEU A 75 -3.18 7.93 -4.02
CA LEU A 75 -2.05 7.50 -3.21
C LEU A 75 -2.41 7.29 -1.74
N GLU A 76 -3.26 8.15 -1.16
CA GLU A 76 -3.79 7.95 0.19
C GLU A 76 -4.58 6.64 0.28
N GLN A 77 -5.42 6.36 -0.72
CA GLN A 77 -6.17 5.11 -0.77
C GLN A 77 -5.26 3.90 -0.96
N ALA A 78 -4.21 4.00 -1.78
CA ALA A 78 -3.23 2.92 -1.96
C ALA A 78 -2.52 2.57 -0.65
N LYS A 79 -2.11 3.59 0.12
CA LYS A 79 -1.56 3.41 1.47
C LYS A 79 -2.55 2.67 2.37
N LEU A 80 -3.83 3.02 2.33
CA LEU A 80 -4.86 2.35 3.11
C LEU A 80 -5.12 0.90 2.64
N THR A 81 -5.00 0.61 1.34
CA THR A 81 -5.14 -0.77 0.84
C THR A 81 -3.97 -1.66 1.24
N ASP A 82 -2.76 -1.10 1.39
CA ASP A 82 -1.60 -1.85 1.88
C ASP A 82 -1.77 -2.26 3.36
N PHE A 83 -2.56 -1.51 4.13
CA PHE A 83 -2.96 -1.89 5.50
C PHE A 83 -4.20 -2.81 5.56
N VAL A 84 -4.99 -2.90 4.48
CA VAL A 84 -6.29 -3.61 4.45
C VAL A 84 -6.27 -4.84 3.54
N VAL A 85 -5.13 -5.52 3.40
CA VAL A 85 -5.14 -6.95 3.00
C VAL A 85 -5.57 -7.80 4.20
N SER A 86 -6.84 -7.64 4.57
CA SER A 86 -7.65 -8.57 5.36
C SER A 86 -9.12 -8.15 5.27
N LYS A 87 -9.70 -8.19 4.07
CA LYS A 87 -11.14 -8.49 3.96
C LYS A 87 -11.49 -9.04 2.58
N PRO A 88 -11.76 -10.35 2.44
CA PRO A 88 -12.37 -10.88 1.24
C PRO A 88 -13.82 -10.38 1.14
N SER A 89 -14.20 -9.91 -0.04
CA SER A 89 -15.59 -9.61 -0.37
C SER A 89 -16.33 -10.93 -0.57
N PHE A 90 -17.34 -11.14 0.26
CA PHE A 90 -18.24 -12.29 0.23
C PHE A 90 -19.12 -12.23 -1.03
N THR A 91 -19.06 -13.25 -1.88
CA THR A 91 -20.19 -13.65 -2.74
C THR A 91 -20.27 -15.18 -2.70
N LYS A 92 -21.51 -15.66 -2.57
CA LYS A 92 -21.93 -16.97 -2.05
C LYS A 92 -21.51 -18.20 -2.85
N GLU A 93 -21.56 -19.33 -2.14
CA GLU A 93 -21.59 -20.75 -2.57
C GLU A 93 -20.20 -21.29 -2.99
N GLU A 94 -19.59 -22.32 -2.38
CA GLU A 94 -20.06 -23.54 -1.71
C GLU A 94 -19.15 -23.89 -0.51
N GLU A 95 -19.67 -24.65 0.47
CA GLU A 95 -18.92 -25.06 1.67
C GLU A 95 -17.72 -25.98 1.36
N PRO A 96 -16.61 -25.78 2.08
CA PRO A 96 -16.02 -26.93 2.76
C PRO A 96 -15.74 -26.63 4.23
N LYS A 97 -16.18 -27.58 5.06
CA LYS A 97 -16.11 -27.60 6.52
C LYS A 97 -14.71 -27.29 7.03
N PHE A 98 -14.55 -26.14 7.69
CA PHE A 98 -13.39 -25.90 8.56
C PHE A 98 -13.85 -26.04 10.01
N SER A 99 -13.49 -27.17 10.61
CA SER A 99 -13.80 -27.50 11.99
C SER A 99 -13.23 -26.43 12.93
N THR A 100 -14.10 -25.84 13.72
CA THR A 100 -13.78 -24.99 14.85
C THR A 100 -13.32 -25.85 16.02
N ASP A 101 -12.02 -26.02 16.18
CA ASP A 101 -11.46 -26.44 17.47
C ASP A 101 -10.95 -25.20 18.20
N THR A 102 -11.88 -24.67 19.01
CA THR A 102 -11.67 -24.13 20.36
C THR A 102 -10.32 -23.50 20.68
N ILE A 103 -10.37 -22.18 20.86
CA ILE A 103 -9.47 -21.46 21.75
C ILE A 103 -9.54 -22.15 23.12
N SER A 104 -8.44 -22.81 23.49
CA SER A 104 -8.17 -23.22 24.86
C SER A 104 -7.15 -22.24 25.42
N GLU A 105 -7.61 -21.39 26.32
CA GLU A 105 -6.76 -20.82 27.36
C GLU A 105 -6.15 -21.99 28.13
N ASP A 106 -4.84 -22.18 28.00
CA ASP A 106 -4.09 -23.07 28.88
C ASP A 106 -2.69 -22.49 29.03
N ASP A 107 -2.47 -21.92 30.21
CA ASP A 107 -1.21 -21.31 30.63
C ASP A 107 -0.09 -22.37 30.62
N ASN A 108 1.07 -21.99 30.05
CA ASN A 108 2.35 -22.74 29.99
C ASN A 108 2.64 -23.64 28.77
N LYS A 109 2.33 -23.19 27.55
CA LYS A 109 3.08 -23.64 26.36
C LYS A 109 4.09 -22.58 25.93
N LYS A 110 5.35 -22.80 26.29
CA LYS A 110 6.52 -22.09 25.75
C LYS A 110 6.41 -22.11 24.22
N ILE A 111 6.01 -21.01 23.61
CA ILE A 111 5.87 -20.88 22.15
C ILE A 111 7.24 -21.19 21.54
N ILE A 112 7.35 -22.35 20.90
CA ILE A 112 8.58 -22.74 20.22
C ILE A 112 8.57 -22.03 18.86
N TYR A 113 9.09 -20.79 18.85
CA TYR A 113 9.16 -19.95 17.65
C TYR A 113 9.91 -20.59 16.46
N LYS A 114 10.65 -21.68 16.68
CA LYS A 114 11.37 -22.41 15.62
C LYS A 114 10.45 -23.02 14.56
N GLU A 115 9.20 -23.36 14.87
CA GLU A 115 8.29 -23.99 13.88
C GLU A 115 7.42 -22.98 13.11
N ILE A 116 7.35 -21.73 13.58
CA ILE A 116 6.45 -20.71 13.03
C ILE A 116 7.22 -19.64 12.23
N LEU A 117 8.53 -19.49 12.44
CA LEU A 117 9.30 -18.48 11.72
C LEU A 117 9.53 -18.87 10.25
N PRO A 118 9.27 -17.96 9.29
CA PRO A 118 9.69 -18.13 7.90
C PRO A 118 11.20 -18.33 7.79
N SER A 119 11.66 -18.94 6.69
CA SER A 119 13.08 -19.09 6.39
C SER A 119 13.81 -17.73 6.36
N GLU A 120 15.13 -17.74 6.60
CA GLU A 120 15.96 -16.52 6.62
C GLU A 120 15.76 -15.65 5.36
N ASP A 121 15.70 -16.27 4.18
CA ASP A 121 15.46 -15.55 2.91
C ASP A 121 14.07 -14.89 2.86
N LYS A 122 13.04 -15.56 3.39
CA LYS A 122 11.69 -14.99 3.47
C LYS A 122 11.65 -13.82 4.45
N LEU A 123 12.33 -13.93 5.59
CA LEU A 123 12.45 -12.84 6.57
C LEU A 123 13.22 -11.65 5.99
N LYS A 124 14.31 -11.90 5.27
CA LYS A 124 15.07 -10.85 4.58
C LYS A 124 14.19 -10.10 3.59
N ASN A 125 13.43 -10.82 2.76
CA ASN A 125 12.53 -10.19 1.78
C ASN A 125 11.42 -9.37 2.46
N LEU A 126 10.92 -9.84 3.60
CA LEU A 126 9.92 -9.12 4.40
C LEU A 126 10.51 -7.85 5.02
N PHE A 127 11.69 -7.92 5.65
CA PHE A 127 12.35 -6.73 6.17
C PHE A 127 12.73 -5.74 5.07
N LEU A 128 13.15 -6.24 3.91
CA LEU A 128 13.45 -5.39 2.77
C LEU A 128 12.21 -4.68 2.25
N SER A 129 11.06 -5.35 2.13
CA SER A 129 9.82 -4.70 1.69
C SER A 129 9.35 -3.62 2.67
N LEU A 130 9.63 -3.76 3.96
CA LEU A 130 9.37 -2.74 4.98
C LEU A 130 10.35 -1.56 4.91
N LEU A 131 11.59 -1.79 4.48
CA LEU A 131 12.62 -0.77 4.34
C LEU A 131 12.54 -0.02 2.98
N VAL A 132 11.88 -0.58 1.97
CA VAL A 132 11.73 0.02 0.64
C VAL A 132 11.07 1.41 0.71
N PRO A 133 9.94 1.62 1.41
CA PRO A 133 9.25 2.90 1.49
C PRO A 133 9.98 3.98 2.30
N LEU A 134 11.07 3.65 2.99
CA LEU A 134 11.86 4.63 3.72
C LEU A 134 12.75 5.39 2.75
N ASP A 135 12.43 6.64 2.45
CA ASP A 135 13.31 7.52 1.69
C ASP A 135 14.51 7.87 2.57
N VAL A 136 15.59 7.10 2.40
CA VAL A 136 16.87 7.37 3.05
C VAL A 136 17.74 8.06 2.00
N ASP A 137 18.00 9.35 2.18
CA ASP A 137 18.72 10.24 1.25
C ASP A 137 20.23 9.95 1.16
N PHE A 138 20.60 8.70 0.91
CA PHE A 138 21.99 8.28 0.72
C PHE A 138 22.20 7.69 -0.68
N SER A 139 23.35 8.00 -1.28
CA SER A 139 23.79 7.43 -2.57
C SER A 139 23.83 5.89 -2.57
N ASP A 140 23.95 5.28 -1.39
CA ASP A 140 23.98 3.84 -1.14
C ASP A 140 22.75 3.33 -0.37
N SER A 141 21.59 3.98 -0.54
CA SER A 141 20.36 3.64 0.20
C SER A 141 19.92 2.19 -0.01
N TRP A 142 20.11 1.62 -1.21
CA TRP A 142 19.68 0.25 -1.51
C TRP A 142 20.57 -0.82 -0.87
N SER A 143 21.90 -0.71 -0.99
CA SER A 143 22.84 -1.66 -0.41
C SER A 143 22.77 -1.63 1.13
N LEU A 144 22.57 -0.45 1.72
CA LEU A 144 22.33 -0.29 3.14
C LEU A 144 21.04 -0.99 3.59
N LYS A 145 19.92 -0.80 2.87
CA LYS A 145 18.65 -1.50 3.15
C LYS A 145 18.80 -3.02 3.06
N GLN A 146 19.54 -3.53 2.08
CA GLN A 146 19.85 -4.95 1.93
C GLN A 146 20.66 -5.50 3.12
N ASN A 147 21.65 -4.75 3.59
CA ASN A 147 22.47 -5.12 4.73
C ASN A 147 21.67 -5.13 6.03
N ILE A 148 20.81 -4.13 6.24
CA ILE A 148 19.91 -4.06 7.40
C ILE A 148 18.94 -5.24 7.38
N ALA A 149 18.25 -5.49 6.27
CA ALA A 149 17.32 -6.62 6.12
C ALA A 149 18.01 -7.97 6.39
N SER A 150 19.22 -8.16 5.88
CA SER A 150 20.00 -9.39 6.08
C SER A 150 20.45 -9.55 7.54
N SER A 151 20.88 -8.47 8.19
CA SER A 151 21.27 -8.49 9.60
C SER A 151 20.07 -8.77 10.52
N LEU A 152 18.90 -8.21 10.21
CA LEU A 152 17.67 -8.46 10.96
C LEU A 152 17.20 -9.90 10.79
N ALA A 153 17.18 -10.43 9.57
CA ALA A 153 16.80 -11.82 9.29
C ALA A 153 17.62 -12.84 10.10
N LYS A 154 18.91 -12.58 10.31
CA LYS A 154 19.80 -13.43 11.12
C LYS A 154 19.57 -13.31 12.62
N LYS A 155 19.38 -12.09 13.12
CA LYS A 155 19.30 -11.81 14.56
C LYS A 155 17.89 -11.99 15.14
N PHE A 156 16.87 -11.85 14.32
CA PHE A 156 15.47 -11.89 14.74
C PHE A 156 15.04 -13.26 15.32
N PRO A 157 15.34 -14.41 14.68
CA PRO A 157 15.05 -15.71 15.27
C PRO A 157 15.79 -15.95 16.60
N VAL A 158 17.03 -15.45 16.69
CA VAL A 158 17.86 -15.55 17.90
C VAL A 158 17.26 -14.72 19.03
N ALA A 159 16.83 -13.48 18.74
CA ALA A 159 16.18 -12.62 19.73
C ALA A 159 14.87 -13.23 20.26
N LEU A 160 14.06 -13.85 19.40
CA LEU A 160 12.82 -14.52 19.81
C LEU A 160 13.06 -15.80 20.61
N SER A 161 14.19 -16.48 20.40
CA SER A 161 14.55 -17.66 21.19
C SER A 161 15.02 -17.35 22.61
N HIS A 162 15.38 -16.09 22.89
CA HIS A 162 15.70 -15.61 24.22
C HIS A 162 14.49 -14.82 24.74
N PRO A 163 13.59 -15.42 25.55
CA PRO A 163 12.61 -14.61 26.26
C PRO A 163 13.38 -13.57 27.05
N LEU A 164 13.04 -12.30 26.85
CA LEU A 164 13.67 -11.17 27.51
C LEU A 164 13.66 -11.42 29.03
N LEU A 165 14.82 -11.72 29.60
CA LEU A 165 15.08 -11.47 31.02
C LEU A 165 15.22 -9.95 31.20
N TYR A 166 14.10 -9.24 31.13
CA TYR A 166 13.98 -7.93 31.75
C TYR A 166 13.18 -8.12 33.04
N ASN A 167 13.90 -8.48 34.10
CA ASN A 167 13.51 -8.11 35.45
C ASN A 167 14.21 -6.77 35.73
N GLU A 168 13.40 -5.76 36.05
CA GLU A 168 13.71 -4.48 36.71
C GLU A 168 14.75 -3.52 36.08
#